data_AF-A0AAP0G869-F1
#
_entry.id   AF-A0AAP0G869-F1
#
_cell.length_a   1.000
_cell.length_b   1.000
_cell.length_c   1.000
_cell.angle_alpha   90.00
_cell.angle_beta   90.00
_cell.angle_gamma   90.00
#
_symmetry.space_group_name_H-M   'P 1'
#
loop_
_entity.id
_entity.type
_entity.pdbx_description
1 polymer ?
#
loop_
_entity_poly.entity_id
_entity_poly.type
_entity_poly.pdbx_seq_one_letter_code
_entity_poly.pdbx_strand_id
1 'polypeptide(L)'
;MTPSIPLPSFGVLHRGPPVAAGRPAGRRRRRPPDRPPPPSWRPVAMGGLPTVRSRGGSSLHSIKRSIHFIHSVSKYPTSRHRRLRYPPSSSHHISPPPLNPKIMIHLSYHPLYSSFPLLPSKFPFTPSPSTLPTLKPPHPLLLPSTRRRFPSVPSADLAGAQSVAEAASVLAAIIIVHESGHFFAASFLGIRIAKFAIGFGPTLARFSSAGVEFSLRAFPLGGYVAFPDADDPEFSDSGIASDDPDLLRNRPLPHRVLVVSAGVAANILFAYLVLLSQCIFLGTAVRQLLPGVLVPEVRPRSPAAVAGLLPGDIILDAPSVYGLVDLIKASPAKPISLNIARKTLPDPVIINVVPDTDLDGTGRIGVQLSPNFTITRIPPANISEAIRISGREFLSLSASILDGLKETFVNFSKTAGKVSGPVAIIAAGAEVARSSSDGLFQFAAVINLNLAAINLLPLPALDGGTLALLLVEAARGGRKLPREVEQRITSSGILVVLMLGLILIVRDTLNLDFVKEIL
;
A
#
# COMPACT_ATOMS: atom_id res chain seq x y z
N MET A 1 -41.50 -34.42 55.10
CA MET A 1 -40.10 -34.24 55.51
C MET A 1 -39.63 -32.88 54.99
N THR A 2 -39.73 -31.88 55.87
CA THR A 2 -38.90 -30.64 55.94
C THR A 2 -37.44 -31.01 56.27
N PRO A 3 -36.41 -30.14 56.09
CA PRO A 3 -36.36 -28.68 56.38
C PRO A 3 -35.93 -27.80 55.17
N SER A 4 -36.37 -26.55 54.92
CA SER A 4 -36.54 -25.27 55.69
C SER A 4 -35.32 -24.31 55.54
N ILE A 5 -35.38 -23.24 54.70
CA ILE A 5 -35.75 -21.81 55.00
C ILE A 5 -34.52 -20.96 55.49
N PRO A 6 -34.34 -19.62 55.25
CA PRO A 6 -34.59 -18.72 54.09
C PRO A 6 -33.57 -17.50 53.98
N LEU A 7 -33.95 -16.45 53.23
CA LEU A 7 -33.37 -15.08 53.07
C LEU A 7 -33.22 -14.24 54.38
N PRO A 8 -32.70 -13.00 54.30
CA PRO A 8 -33.66 -11.89 54.41
C PRO A 8 -33.45 -10.69 53.47
N SER A 9 -34.60 -10.09 53.14
CA SER A 9 -34.83 -8.77 52.54
C SER A 9 -35.03 -7.71 53.64
N PHE A 10 -34.75 -6.45 53.37
CA PHE A 10 -35.42 -5.24 53.92
C PHE A 10 -34.99 -4.06 53.04
N GLY A 11 -35.79 -3.07 52.64
CA GLY A 11 -37.18 -2.72 52.91
C GLY A 11 -37.48 -1.42 52.16
N VAL A 12 -38.70 -1.31 51.66
CA VAL A 12 -39.27 -0.19 50.88
C VAL A 12 -39.71 0.94 51.80
N LEU A 13 -39.62 2.20 51.35
CA LEU A 13 -40.61 3.23 51.75
C LEU A 13 -40.83 4.28 50.65
N HIS A 14 -42.06 4.27 50.13
CA HIS A 14 -42.70 5.24 49.24
C HIS A 14 -42.93 6.60 49.92
N ARG A 15 -42.93 7.69 49.13
CA ARG A 15 -44.00 8.72 49.11
C ARG A 15 -43.91 9.59 47.84
N GLY A 16 -45.06 9.85 47.22
CA GLY A 16 -45.23 10.43 45.87
C GLY A 16 -45.33 11.97 45.77
N PRO A 17 -45.73 12.48 44.58
CA PRO A 17 -45.84 13.91 44.21
C PRO A 17 -47.33 14.37 44.11
N PRO A 18 -47.79 15.48 43.45
CA PRO A 18 -47.21 16.81 43.09
C PRO A 18 -48.16 18.03 43.39
N VAL A 19 -47.80 19.23 42.88
CA VAL A 19 -48.63 20.41 42.46
C VAL A 19 -48.93 21.54 43.48
N ALA A 20 -48.50 22.78 43.20
CA ALA A 20 -49.35 23.95 42.84
C ALA A 20 -48.61 25.30 42.89
N ALA A 21 -49.18 26.27 42.17
CA ALA A 21 -48.63 27.56 41.73
C ALA A 21 -48.57 28.68 42.79
N GLY A 22 -47.67 29.65 42.54
CA GLY A 22 -47.70 31.01 43.10
C GLY A 22 -46.74 31.96 42.36
N ARG A 23 -47.28 32.91 41.59
CA ARG A 23 -46.58 34.07 40.99
C ARG A 23 -46.57 35.27 42.00
N PRO A 24 -46.09 36.48 41.66
CA PRO A 24 -44.70 36.90 41.39
C PRO A 24 -44.31 38.19 42.18
N ALA A 25 -43.02 38.47 42.41
CA ALA A 25 -42.55 39.83 42.70
C ALA A 25 -41.04 39.99 42.53
N GLY A 26 -40.60 41.11 41.95
CA GLY A 26 -39.25 41.65 42.19
C GLY A 26 -38.27 41.65 41.01
N ARG A 27 -38.50 42.55 40.05
CA ARG A 27 -37.46 43.04 39.12
C ARG A 27 -36.23 43.50 39.90
N ARG A 28 -35.06 42.90 39.66
CA ARG A 28 -33.76 43.62 39.69
C ARG A 28 -32.89 43.16 38.53
N ARG A 29 -32.76 44.05 37.54
CA ARG A 29 -31.78 43.96 36.45
C ARG A 29 -30.38 43.90 37.04
N ARG A 30 -29.62 42.83 36.81
CA ARG A 30 -28.17 42.83 36.96
C ARG A 30 -27.55 43.17 35.60
N ARG A 31 -26.73 44.22 35.60
CA ARG A 31 -25.90 44.66 34.47
C ARG A 31 -24.88 43.57 34.12
N PRO A 32 -24.49 43.38 32.85
CA PRO A 32 -23.33 42.58 32.50
C PRO A 32 -22.03 43.29 32.94
N PRO A 33 -20.96 42.57 33.29
CA PRO A 33 -19.67 43.18 33.63
C PRO A 33 -18.99 43.77 32.39
N ASP A 34 -18.30 44.89 32.61
CA ASP A 34 -17.62 45.70 31.61
C ASP A 34 -16.53 44.93 30.84
N ARG A 35 -16.46 45.16 29.52
CA ARG A 35 -15.34 44.76 28.68
C ARG A 35 -14.07 45.54 29.09
N PRO A 36 -12.88 44.91 29.14
CA PRO A 36 -11.64 45.66 29.25
C PRO A 36 -11.39 46.47 27.95
N PRO A 37 -10.76 47.66 28.03
CA PRO A 37 -10.50 48.49 26.86
C PRO A 37 -9.43 47.85 25.95
N PRO A 38 -9.49 48.09 24.62
CA PRO A 38 -8.45 47.63 23.70
C PRO A 38 -7.13 48.38 23.94
N PRO A 39 -5.97 47.77 23.64
CA PRO A 39 -4.68 48.45 23.79
C PRO A 39 -4.58 49.64 22.83
N SER A 40 -4.28 50.81 23.41
CA SER A 40 -4.01 52.04 22.69
C SER A 40 -2.73 51.91 21.86
N TRP A 41 -2.85 51.88 20.54
CA TRP A 41 -1.74 52.06 19.62
C TRP A 41 -1.28 53.53 19.69
N ARG A 42 -0.09 53.78 20.24
CA ARG A 42 0.60 55.07 20.11
C ARG A 42 1.31 55.11 18.76
N PRO A 43 1.13 56.15 17.94
CA PRO A 43 1.91 56.34 16.72
C PRO A 43 3.30 56.86 17.08
N VAL A 44 4.35 56.15 16.69
CA VAL A 44 5.71 56.70 16.68
C VAL A 44 5.86 57.50 15.40
N ALA A 45 5.90 58.82 15.55
CA ALA A 45 6.11 59.78 14.48
C ALA A 45 7.56 59.77 14.00
N MET A 46 7.72 59.93 12.68
CA MET A 46 8.96 60.30 12.01
C MET A 46 9.54 61.61 12.54
N GLY A 47 10.87 61.69 12.59
CA GLY A 47 11.59 62.95 12.72
C GLY A 47 13.10 62.81 12.71
N GLY A 48 13.74 63.32 11.65
CA GLY A 48 14.99 64.08 11.77
C GLY A 48 16.31 63.38 11.40
N LEU A 49 16.79 63.68 10.19
CA LEU A 49 18.20 63.58 9.77
C LEU A 49 19.14 64.39 10.68
N PRO A 50 20.45 64.11 10.59
CA PRO A 50 21.29 65.14 9.96
C PRO A 50 22.19 64.59 8.85
N THR A 51 22.21 65.36 7.76
CA THR A 51 23.11 65.34 6.61
C THR A 51 24.51 65.89 6.93
N VAL A 52 25.42 65.73 5.94
CA VAL A 52 26.66 66.47 5.63
C VAL A 52 27.93 65.64 5.97
N ARG A 53 28.89 65.33 5.08
CA ARG A 53 29.31 65.91 3.79
C ARG A 53 30.10 64.91 2.93
N SER A 54 30.07 65.23 1.63
CA SER A 54 30.76 64.67 0.47
C SER A 54 32.30 64.58 0.50
N ARG A 55 32.85 63.64 -0.28
CA ARG A 55 33.81 63.84 -1.40
C ARG A 55 33.91 62.50 -2.14
N GLY A 56 33.44 62.36 -3.38
CA GLY A 56 34.19 62.65 -4.62
C GLY A 56 35.29 61.60 -4.82
N GLY A 57 35.45 60.83 -5.88
CA GLY A 57 34.91 60.73 -7.23
C GLY A 57 35.80 59.71 -7.98
N SER A 58 35.40 59.32 -9.19
CA SER A 58 36.24 58.76 -10.27
C SER A 58 37.14 57.53 -9.99
N SER A 59 36.88 56.42 -10.69
CA SER A 59 37.65 56.05 -11.91
C SER A 59 37.62 54.54 -12.16
N LEU A 60 37.39 54.19 -13.43
CA LEU A 60 37.72 52.91 -14.01
C LEU A 60 39.23 52.61 -13.93
N HIS A 61 39.53 51.32 -14.16
CA HIS A 61 40.77 50.73 -14.70
C HIS A 61 41.86 50.22 -13.74
N SER A 62 42.25 48.97 -14.03
CA SER A 62 43.47 48.25 -13.64
C SER A 62 43.45 47.73 -12.20
N ILE A 63 43.54 46.42 -11.94
CA ILE A 63 44.71 45.60 -12.26
C ILE A 63 44.29 44.21 -12.77
N LYS A 64 44.90 43.85 -13.90
CA LYS A 64 44.89 42.55 -14.56
C LYS A 64 46.32 41.99 -14.46
N ARG A 65 46.43 40.66 -14.59
CA ARG A 65 47.65 39.84 -14.82
C ARG A 65 48.35 39.45 -13.51
N SER A 66 48.70 38.18 -13.28
CA SER A 66 49.37 37.17 -14.11
C SER A 66 49.37 35.85 -13.30
N ILE A 67 49.44 34.61 -13.79
CA ILE A 67 49.84 34.01 -15.07
C ILE A 67 49.38 32.54 -15.06
N HIS A 68 49.03 32.05 -16.25
CA HIS A 68 48.70 30.66 -16.61
C HIS A 68 49.95 30.01 -17.25
N PHE A 69 49.91 28.68 -17.48
CA PHE A 69 50.81 27.85 -18.33
C PHE A 69 52.08 27.29 -17.66
N ILE A 70 52.45 25.99 -17.80
CA ILE A 70 52.85 25.30 -19.06
C ILE A 70 52.68 23.75 -19.00
N HIS A 71 52.21 23.19 -20.14
CA HIS A 71 52.43 21.89 -20.84
C HIS A 71 52.63 20.51 -20.15
N SER A 72 51.76 19.57 -20.57
CA SER A 72 52.01 18.28 -21.26
C SER A 72 53.47 17.84 -21.45
N VAL A 73 53.82 16.61 -21.02
CA VAL A 73 54.54 15.56 -21.80
C VAL A 73 54.31 14.16 -21.19
N SER A 74 53.92 13.24 -22.07
CA SER A 74 54.07 11.76 -22.07
C SER A 74 55.12 11.14 -21.12
N LYS A 75 54.77 10.01 -20.47
CA LYS A 75 55.60 8.79 -20.42
C LYS A 75 54.86 7.62 -19.77
N TYR A 76 54.71 6.55 -20.55
CA TYR A 76 54.52 5.17 -20.07
C TYR A 76 55.63 4.78 -19.08
N PRO A 77 55.36 3.77 -18.23
CA PRO A 77 56.29 2.66 -18.17
C PRO A 77 55.60 1.32 -18.43
N THR A 78 56.19 0.62 -19.39
CA THR A 78 56.06 -0.79 -19.71
C THR A 78 56.52 -1.71 -18.57
N SER A 79 55.77 -2.80 -18.43
CA SER A 79 56.17 -4.17 -18.10
C SER A 79 56.80 -4.48 -16.73
N ARG A 80 56.18 -5.42 -16.01
CA ARG A 80 56.78 -6.75 -15.86
C ARG A 80 55.72 -7.82 -15.59
N HIS A 81 55.69 -8.78 -16.51
CA HIS A 81 54.95 -10.03 -16.45
C HIS A 81 55.26 -10.83 -15.18
N ARG A 82 54.22 -11.32 -14.50
CA ARG A 82 54.32 -12.55 -13.72
C ARG A 82 53.28 -13.54 -14.25
N ARG A 83 53.78 -14.52 -15.01
CA ARG A 83 53.04 -15.66 -15.54
C ARG A 83 52.54 -16.50 -14.35
N LEU A 84 51.23 -16.59 -14.14
CA LEU A 84 50.65 -17.66 -13.35
C LEU A 84 50.43 -18.85 -14.30
N ARG A 85 51.29 -19.86 -14.14
CA ARG A 85 51.15 -21.15 -14.80
C ARG A 85 50.00 -21.90 -14.13
N TYR A 86 49.06 -22.37 -14.94
CA TYR A 86 48.15 -23.46 -14.57
C TYR A 86 48.95 -24.77 -14.46
N PRO A 87 48.82 -25.56 -13.39
CA PRO A 87 49.27 -26.95 -13.39
C PRO A 87 48.19 -27.87 -14.01
N PRO A 88 48.59 -29.05 -14.52
CA PRO A 88 47.81 -29.84 -15.47
C PRO A 88 46.76 -30.74 -14.81
N SER A 89 45.83 -31.19 -15.65
CA SER A 89 44.83 -32.23 -15.40
C SER A 89 45.41 -33.52 -14.83
N SER A 90 44.83 -33.99 -13.73
CA SER A 90 44.92 -35.38 -13.28
C SER A 90 43.50 -35.96 -13.13
N SER A 91 43.23 -36.97 -13.95
CA SER A 91 42.08 -37.86 -13.92
C SER A 91 41.97 -38.61 -12.59
N HIS A 92 40.89 -38.42 -11.85
CA HIS A 92 40.42 -39.37 -10.85
C HIS A 92 38.92 -39.61 -11.01
N HIS A 93 38.60 -40.82 -11.43
CA HIS A 93 37.29 -41.43 -11.29
C HIS A 93 36.84 -41.38 -9.83
N ILE A 94 35.70 -40.75 -9.56
CA ILE A 94 34.97 -40.90 -8.31
C ILE A 94 33.55 -41.36 -8.67
N SER A 95 33.32 -42.65 -8.45
CA SER A 95 32.02 -43.31 -8.54
C SER A 95 31.11 -42.85 -7.37
N PRO A 96 29.79 -42.70 -7.56
CA PRO A 96 28.87 -42.49 -6.44
C PRO A 96 28.70 -43.78 -5.60
N PRO A 97 28.51 -43.68 -4.27
CA PRO A 97 28.31 -44.84 -3.41
C PRO A 97 26.91 -45.47 -3.61
N PRO A 98 26.74 -46.77 -3.29
CA PRO A 98 25.54 -47.54 -3.62
C PRO A 98 24.34 -47.19 -2.73
N LEU A 99 23.14 -47.27 -3.31
CA LEU A 99 21.87 -47.24 -2.60
C LEU A 99 21.79 -48.40 -1.60
N ASN A 100 21.44 -48.09 -0.34
CA ASN A 100 21.09 -49.08 0.67
C ASN A 100 19.59 -49.43 0.55
N PRO A 101 19.20 -50.70 0.29
CA PRO A 101 17.82 -51.09 0.09
C PRO A 101 17.23 -51.63 1.39
N LYS A 102 16.32 -50.88 2.03
CA LYS A 102 15.30 -51.37 2.98
C LYS A 102 14.50 -50.19 3.56
N ILE A 103 13.34 -49.94 2.98
CA ILE A 103 12.02 -49.85 3.64
C ILE A 103 11.02 -49.86 2.48
N MET A 104 10.42 -51.03 2.31
CA MET A 104 9.50 -51.39 1.26
C MET A 104 8.12 -51.41 1.92
N ILE A 105 7.25 -50.47 1.56
CA ILE A 105 5.81 -50.54 1.89
C ILE A 105 5.06 -50.47 0.57
N HIS A 106 4.51 -51.63 0.19
CA HIS A 106 3.56 -51.81 -0.89
C HIS A 106 2.30 -50.97 -0.64
N LEU A 107 1.84 -50.23 -1.64
CA LEU A 107 0.40 -49.98 -1.81
C LEU A 107 0.08 -49.93 -3.31
N SER A 108 -0.39 -51.06 -3.81
CA SER A 108 -0.90 -51.24 -5.17
C SER A 108 -2.34 -50.73 -5.23
N TYR A 109 -2.71 -49.87 -6.18
CA TYR A 109 -4.10 -49.72 -6.61
C TYR A 109 -4.19 -49.51 -8.13
N HIS A 110 -5.03 -50.36 -8.74
CA HIS A 110 -5.29 -50.55 -10.16
C HIS A 110 -5.96 -49.34 -10.85
N PRO A 111 -5.72 -49.12 -12.16
CA PRO A 111 -6.60 -48.35 -13.01
C PRO A 111 -7.65 -49.28 -13.66
N LEU A 112 -8.93 -48.95 -13.54
CA LEU A 112 -9.99 -49.59 -14.33
C LEU A 112 -10.33 -48.71 -15.54
N TYR A 113 -9.98 -49.23 -16.71
CA TYR A 113 -10.59 -48.89 -18.00
C TYR A 113 -11.87 -49.72 -18.17
N SER A 114 -12.94 -49.10 -18.67
CA SER A 114 -13.95 -49.82 -19.46
C SER A 114 -14.42 -48.94 -20.63
N SER A 115 -14.54 -49.60 -21.77
CA SER A 115 -14.75 -49.05 -23.11
C SER A 115 -16.11 -49.52 -23.66
N PHE A 116 -16.55 -48.87 -24.76
CA PHE A 116 -17.52 -49.29 -25.80
C PHE A 116 -18.99 -48.76 -25.73
N PRO A 117 -19.77 -48.68 -26.86
CA PRO A 117 -19.59 -47.78 -28.04
C PRO A 117 -20.90 -47.28 -28.77
N LEU A 118 -20.73 -46.25 -29.63
CA LEU A 118 -21.28 -45.98 -30.99
C LEU A 118 -22.80 -46.00 -31.38
N LEU A 119 -23.29 -44.83 -31.84
CA LEU A 119 -24.02 -44.42 -33.10
C LEU A 119 -24.91 -45.44 -33.89
N PRO A 120 -25.96 -45.04 -34.69
CA PRO A 120 -25.84 -44.03 -35.77
C PRO A 120 -27.09 -43.24 -36.33
N SER A 121 -26.79 -42.13 -37.03
CA SER A 121 -27.27 -41.60 -38.36
C SER A 121 -28.73 -41.25 -38.79
N LYS A 122 -28.87 -39.99 -39.28
CA LYS A 122 -29.44 -39.45 -40.58
C LYS A 122 -30.97 -39.24 -40.84
N PHE A 123 -31.35 -37.94 -41.05
CA PHE A 123 -32.19 -37.22 -42.09
C PHE A 123 -33.57 -37.76 -42.60
N PRO A 124 -34.40 -37.00 -43.39
CA PRO A 124 -34.76 -35.56 -43.51
C PRO A 124 -36.31 -35.27 -43.66
N PHE A 125 -36.70 -34.01 -43.97
CA PHE A 125 -37.89 -33.48 -44.73
C PHE A 125 -38.83 -32.43 -44.08
N THR A 126 -39.10 -31.37 -44.85
CA THR A 126 -40.19 -30.36 -44.74
C THR A 126 -41.41 -30.75 -45.60
N PRO A 127 -42.64 -30.21 -45.35
CA PRO A 127 -43.14 -29.07 -46.14
C PRO A 127 -44.12 -28.10 -45.39
N SER A 128 -44.43 -26.94 -46.00
CA SER A 128 -45.57 -26.01 -45.72
C SER A 128 -46.75 -26.32 -46.68
N PRO A 129 -47.94 -25.63 -46.78
CA PRO A 129 -48.60 -24.53 -46.02
C PRO A 129 -50.13 -24.74 -45.74
N SER A 130 -50.85 -23.83 -45.02
CA SER A 130 -52.28 -23.42 -45.28
C SER A 130 -52.92 -22.43 -44.27
N THR A 131 -53.26 -21.22 -44.77
CA THR A 131 -54.52 -20.40 -44.69
C THR A 131 -55.33 -20.11 -43.38
N LEU A 132 -55.29 -18.81 -42.96
CA LEU A 132 -56.37 -17.77 -42.72
C LEU A 132 -57.67 -18.07 -41.89
N PRO A 133 -58.44 -17.07 -41.35
CA PRO A 133 -58.29 -15.59 -41.37
C PRO A 133 -58.61 -14.79 -40.05
N THR A 134 -58.15 -13.52 -40.06
CA THR A 134 -58.71 -12.25 -39.49
C THR A 134 -59.46 -12.18 -38.15
N LEU A 135 -58.99 -11.30 -37.25
CA LEU A 135 -59.83 -10.23 -36.69
C LEU A 135 -58.97 -9.06 -36.17
N LYS A 136 -59.26 -7.83 -36.64
CA LYS A 136 -58.63 -6.57 -36.25
C LYS A 136 -59.63 -5.75 -35.41
N PRO A 137 -59.23 -5.18 -34.27
CA PRO A 137 -59.91 -4.01 -33.71
C PRO A 137 -58.97 -2.78 -33.66
N PRO A 138 -59.52 -1.58 -33.45
CA PRO A 138 -59.07 -0.35 -34.10
C PRO A 138 -58.00 0.43 -33.32
N HIS A 139 -57.28 1.29 -34.05
CA HIS A 139 -56.33 2.25 -33.50
C HIS A 139 -57.00 3.25 -32.54
N PRO A 140 -56.41 3.53 -31.37
CA PRO A 140 -56.65 4.76 -30.64
C PRO A 140 -55.52 5.78 -30.88
N LEU A 141 -55.95 6.93 -31.44
CA LEU A 141 -55.50 8.30 -31.22
C LEU A 141 -54.13 8.54 -30.54
N LEU A 142 -53.23 9.13 -31.33
CA LEU A 142 -52.00 9.80 -30.89
C LEU A 142 -52.32 10.99 -29.96
N LEU A 143 -51.99 10.85 -28.68
CA LEU A 143 -51.74 11.98 -27.78
C LEU A 143 -50.22 12.08 -27.54
N PRO A 144 -49.58 13.25 -27.70
CA PRO A 144 -48.17 13.41 -27.38
C PRO A 144 -48.03 13.39 -25.86
N SER A 145 -47.76 12.22 -25.29
CA SER A 145 -47.30 12.15 -23.91
C SER A 145 -45.87 12.69 -23.85
N THR A 146 -45.73 13.93 -23.38
CA THR A 146 -44.46 14.46 -22.89
C THR A 146 -44.06 13.68 -21.64
N ARG A 147 -43.58 12.45 -21.80
CA ARG A 147 -42.75 11.80 -20.79
C ARG A 147 -41.41 12.52 -20.83
N ARG A 148 -41.20 13.45 -19.88
CA ARG A 148 -39.84 13.82 -19.46
C ARG A 148 -39.13 12.53 -19.09
N ARG A 149 -38.32 12.02 -20.01
CA ARG A 149 -37.31 11.00 -19.72
C ARG A 149 -36.37 11.69 -18.74
N PHE A 150 -36.48 11.37 -17.45
CA PHE A 150 -35.38 11.64 -16.54
C PHE A 150 -34.14 10.99 -17.17
N PRO A 151 -33.03 11.72 -17.36
CA PRO A 151 -31.81 11.08 -17.81
C PRO A 151 -31.49 9.99 -16.78
N SER A 152 -31.50 8.74 -17.24
CA SER A 152 -30.94 7.64 -16.48
C SER A 152 -29.50 8.04 -16.16
N VAL A 153 -29.21 8.21 -14.86
CA VAL A 153 -27.84 8.37 -14.38
C VAL A 153 -27.02 7.26 -15.02
N PRO A 154 -25.95 7.56 -15.77
CA PRO A 154 -25.16 6.53 -16.41
C PRO A 154 -24.67 5.57 -15.33
N SER A 155 -24.93 4.27 -15.49
CA SER A 155 -24.36 3.21 -14.67
C SER A 155 -22.84 3.06 -14.86
N ALA A 156 -22.19 4.06 -15.46
CA ALA A 156 -20.79 4.06 -15.86
C ALA A 156 -19.82 4.55 -14.78
N ASP A 157 -20.28 5.21 -13.70
CA ASP A 157 -19.40 5.71 -12.63
C ASP A 157 -19.50 4.96 -11.30
N LEU A 158 -20.47 4.03 -11.16
CA LEU A 158 -20.67 3.31 -9.89
C LEU A 158 -19.54 2.31 -9.62
N ALA A 159 -19.00 1.67 -10.66
CA ALA A 159 -17.87 0.73 -10.54
C ALA A 159 -16.58 1.46 -10.11
N GLY A 160 -16.34 2.67 -10.61
CA GLY A 160 -15.22 3.50 -10.17
C GLY A 160 -15.36 3.93 -8.71
N ALA A 161 -16.54 4.42 -8.33
CA ALA A 161 -16.83 4.86 -6.96
C ALA A 161 -16.74 3.71 -5.95
N GLN A 162 -17.24 2.52 -6.31
CA GLN A 162 -17.17 1.34 -5.46
C GLN A 162 -15.72 0.93 -5.17
N SER A 163 -14.87 0.82 -6.19
CA SER A 163 -13.48 0.42 -5.98
C SER A 163 -12.67 1.45 -5.20
N VAL A 164 -12.98 2.74 -5.35
CA VAL A 164 -12.41 3.81 -4.50
C VAL A 164 -12.87 3.65 -3.05
N ALA A 165 -14.15 3.34 -2.81
CA ALA A 165 -14.67 3.08 -1.47
C ALA A 165 -14.04 1.83 -0.85
N GLU A 166 -13.83 0.76 -1.63
CA GLU A 166 -13.13 -0.46 -1.19
C GLU A 166 -11.69 -0.13 -0.79
N ALA A 167 -10.94 0.58 -1.63
CA ALA A 167 -9.57 1.01 -1.33
C ALA A 167 -9.50 1.91 -0.07
N ALA A 168 -10.43 2.86 0.05
CA ALA A 168 -10.53 3.74 1.21
C ALA A 168 -10.89 2.98 2.48
N SER A 169 -11.75 1.96 2.39
CA SER A 169 -12.11 1.14 3.56
C SER A 169 -10.95 0.27 4.04
N VAL A 170 -10.13 -0.28 3.12
CA VAL A 170 -8.87 -0.95 3.45
C VAL A 170 -7.95 0.02 4.19
N LEU A 171 -7.74 1.23 3.67
CA LEU A 171 -6.87 2.21 4.33
C LEU A 171 -7.40 2.61 5.72
N ALA A 172 -8.72 2.84 5.84
CA ALA A 172 -9.36 3.14 7.12
C ALA A 172 -9.18 2.00 8.13
N ALA A 173 -9.33 0.74 7.71
CA ALA A 173 -9.12 -0.42 8.58
C ALA A 173 -7.68 -0.51 9.07
N ILE A 174 -6.70 -0.27 8.20
CA ILE A 174 -5.27 -0.27 8.55
C ILE A 174 -4.98 0.78 9.62
N ILE A 175 -5.50 1.99 9.45
CA ILE A 175 -5.34 3.06 10.43
C ILE A 175 -6.01 2.69 11.76
N ILE A 176 -7.24 2.18 11.74
CA ILE A 176 -7.94 1.76 12.97
C ILE A 176 -7.11 0.73 13.74
N VAL A 177 -6.54 -0.25 13.03
CA VAL A 177 -5.68 -1.27 13.67
C VAL A 177 -4.43 -0.64 14.28
N HIS A 178 -3.80 0.31 13.59
CA HIS A 178 -2.67 1.08 14.12
C HIS A 178 -3.02 1.79 15.43
N GLU A 179 -4.07 2.62 15.41
CA GLU A 179 -4.52 3.38 16.59
C GLU A 179 -4.96 2.45 17.72
N SER A 180 -5.59 1.32 17.38
CA SER A 180 -5.99 0.30 18.34
C SER A 180 -4.77 -0.27 19.07
N GLY A 181 -3.61 -0.38 18.41
CA GLY A 181 -2.36 -0.80 19.05
C GLY A 181 -2.00 0.08 20.24
N HIS A 182 -1.93 1.40 20.04
CA HIS A 182 -1.67 2.36 21.12
C HIS A 182 -2.75 2.31 22.20
N PHE A 183 -4.01 2.28 21.78
CA PHE A 183 -5.16 2.27 22.68
C PHE A 183 -5.14 1.04 23.60
N PHE A 184 -4.95 -0.16 23.04
CA PHE A 184 -4.93 -1.40 23.83
C PHE A 184 -3.70 -1.47 24.73
N ALA A 185 -2.52 -1.06 24.26
CA ALA A 185 -1.32 -1.04 25.09
C ALA A 185 -1.47 -0.08 26.28
N ALA A 186 -2.01 1.12 26.05
CA ALA A 186 -2.26 2.09 27.10
C ALA A 186 -3.35 1.61 28.08
N SER A 187 -4.45 1.07 27.57
CA SER A 187 -5.54 0.54 28.39
C SER A 187 -5.07 -0.61 29.28
N PHE A 188 -4.26 -1.52 28.75
CA PHE A 188 -3.70 -2.65 29.51
C PHE A 188 -2.77 -2.21 30.64
N LEU A 189 -2.06 -1.09 30.46
CA LEU A 189 -1.19 -0.48 31.47
C LEU A 189 -1.92 0.52 32.37
N GLY A 190 -3.24 0.65 32.26
CA GLY A 190 -4.05 1.61 33.02
C GLY A 190 -3.64 3.06 32.77
N ILE A 191 -3.11 3.39 31.60
CA ILE A 191 -2.73 4.75 31.21
C ILE A 191 -3.97 5.51 30.76
N ARG A 192 -4.11 6.77 31.19
CA ARG A 192 -5.24 7.60 30.79
C ARG A 192 -5.22 7.89 29.29
N ILE A 193 -6.38 7.74 28.67
CA ILE A 193 -6.62 8.03 27.26
C ILE A 193 -7.77 9.04 27.22
N ALA A 194 -7.58 10.15 26.51
CA ALA A 194 -8.61 11.18 26.41
C ALA A 194 -9.50 10.95 25.19
N LYS A 195 -8.90 10.64 24.03
CA LYS A 195 -9.63 10.53 22.76
C LYS A 195 -9.12 9.39 21.90
N PHE A 196 -10.03 8.76 21.17
CA PHE A 196 -9.75 7.84 20.08
C PHE A 196 -10.51 8.36 18.86
N ALA A 197 -9.79 8.84 17.85
CA ALA A 197 -10.40 9.45 16.67
C ALA A 197 -10.03 8.68 15.41
N ILE A 198 -11.04 8.44 14.58
CA ILE A 198 -10.88 7.86 13.24
C ILE A 198 -11.16 8.99 12.24
N GLY A 199 -10.14 9.32 11.46
CA GLY A 199 -10.17 10.33 10.41
C GLY A 199 -9.78 11.73 10.86
N PHE A 200 -9.89 12.67 9.91
CA PHE A 200 -9.65 14.10 10.08
C PHE A 200 -10.86 14.93 9.66
N GLY A 201 -10.84 16.23 10.02
CA GLY A 201 -11.89 17.19 9.67
C GLY A 201 -13.07 17.18 10.65
N PRO A 202 -14.26 17.65 10.22
CA PRO A 202 -15.41 17.78 11.10
C PRO A 202 -15.87 16.41 11.63
N THR A 203 -16.25 16.39 12.90
CA THR A 203 -16.78 15.21 13.58
C THR A 203 -18.16 14.86 13.04
N LEU A 204 -18.30 13.65 12.51
CA LEU A 204 -19.58 13.10 12.04
C LEU A 204 -20.36 12.46 13.18
N ALA A 205 -19.67 11.71 14.03
CA ALA A 205 -20.24 11.04 15.19
C ALA A 205 -19.26 11.07 16.35
N ARG A 206 -19.77 11.19 17.57
CA ARG A 206 -18.98 11.09 18.80
C ARG A 206 -19.77 10.40 19.91
N PHE A 207 -19.07 9.63 20.73
CA PHE A 207 -19.62 9.07 21.96
C PHE A 207 -18.51 8.95 23.01
N SER A 208 -18.87 9.04 24.29
CA SER A 208 -17.92 8.88 25.39
C SER A 208 -18.19 7.58 26.10
N SER A 209 -17.15 6.75 26.28
CA SER A 209 -17.24 5.48 27.00
C SER A 209 -16.01 5.31 27.88
N ALA A 210 -16.22 4.90 29.14
CA ALA A 210 -15.16 4.69 30.12
C ALA A 210 -14.16 5.86 30.27
N GLY A 211 -14.62 7.10 30.11
CA GLY A 211 -13.77 8.30 30.19
C GLY A 211 -12.99 8.64 28.91
N VAL A 212 -13.18 7.87 27.82
CA VAL A 212 -12.56 8.12 26.51
C VAL A 212 -13.61 8.65 25.53
N GLU A 213 -13.28 9.72 24.80
CA GLU A 213 -14.09 10.21 23.68
C GLU A 213 -13.73 9.48 22.38
N PHE A 214 -14.67 8.69 21.86
CA PHE A 214 -14.57 8.07 20.54
C PHE A 214 -15.21 8.99 19.50
N SER A 215 -14.49 9.30 18.43
CA SER A 215 -15.01 10.16 17.35
C SER A 215 -14.72 9.60 15.96
N LEU A 216 -15.71 9.70 15.09
CA LEU A 216 -15.60 9.42 13.65
C LEU A 216 -15.67 10.75 12.90
N ARG A 217 -14.71 11.00 12.01
CA ARG A 217 -14.56 12.25 11.27
C ARG A 217 -14.72 12.05 9.76
N ALA A 218 -14.94 13.15 9.05
CA ALA A 218 -15.33 13.13 7.64
C ALA A 218 -14.29 12.49 6.69
N PHE A 219 -12.99 12.68 6.95
CA PHE A 219 -11.95 12.17 6.06
C PHE A 219 -11.26 10.95 6.67
N PRO A 220 -11.43 9.73 6.14
CA PRO A 220 -10.87 8.50 6.71
C PRO A 220 -9.38 8.30 6.39
N LEU A 221 -8.61 9.39 6.26
CA LEU A 221 -7.20 9.41 5.85
C LEU A 221 -6.24 9.58 7.04
N GLY A 222 -6.62 9.09 8.21
CA GLY A 222 -5.77 9.03 9.40
C GLY A 222 -6.58 8.78 10.65
N GLY A 223 -5.96 8.94 11.81
CA GLY A 223 -6.53 8.70 13.12
C GLY A 223 -5.54 9.18 14.18
N TYR A 224 -5.98 9.20 15.43
CA TYR A 224 -5.06 9.41 16.55
C TYR A 224 -5.66 8.93 17.87
N VAL A 225 -4.79 8.48 18.76
CA VAL A 225 -5.06 8.31 20.19
C VAL A 225 -4.46 9.48 20.96
N ALA A 226 -5.30 10.27 21.61
CA ALA A 226 -4.86 11.39 22.43
C ALA A 226 -4.60 10.95 23.87
N PHE A 227 -3.38 11.17 24.32
CA PHE A 227 -2.99 11.05 25.72
C PHE A 227 -3.06 12.42 26.37
N PRO A 228 -3.80 12.59 27.48
CA PRO A 228 -3.86 13.87 28.16
C PRO A 228 -2.47 14.25 28.68
N ASP A 229 -2.13 15.54 28.60
CA ASP A 229 -0.99 16.15 29.29
C ASP A 229 -1.52 17.38 30.04
N ALA A 230 -1.12 17.55 31.30
CA ALA A 230 -1.63 18.62 32.17
C ALA A 230 -1.21 20.03 31.70
N ASP A 231 -0.18 20.10 30.86
CA ASP A 231 0.33 21.34 30.29
C ASP A 231 -0.18 21.60 28.86
N ASP A 232 -1.05 20.72 28.35
CA ASP A 232 -1.75 20.93 27.09
C ASP A 232 -2.99 21.83 27.35
N PRO A 233 -3.10 22.99 26.67
CA PRO A 233 -4.28 23.85 26.79
C PRO A 233 -5.61 23.15 26.46
N GLU A 234 -5.59 22.08 25.66
CA GLU A 234 -6.78 21.29 25.36
C GLU A 234 -7.30 20.52 26.59
N PHE A 235 -6.40 20.16 27.51
CA PHE A 235 -6.72 19.37 28.71
C PHE A 235 -6.54 20.15 30.01
N SER A 236 -6.17 21.43 29.98
CA SER A 236 -5.95 22.25 31.18
C SER A 236 -7.20 22.36 32.07
N ASP A 237 -8.39 22.32 31.48
CA ASP A 237 -9.68 22.43 32.19
C ASP A 237 -10.24 21.06 32.64
N SER A 238 -9.52 19.96 32.38
CA SER A 238 -9.99 18.60 32.67
C SER A 238 -9.87 18.20 34.15
N GLY A 239 -9.21 19.02 34.98
CA GLY A 239 -8.98 18.74 36.40
C GLY A 239 -7.94 17.65 36.67
N ILE A 240 -7.17 17.24 35.67
CA ILE A 240 -6.10 16.23 35.79
C ILE A 240 -4.86 16.90 36.38
N ALA A 241 -4.36 16.35 37.50
CA ALA A 241 -3.14 16.85 38.14
C ALA A 241 -1.89 16.51 37.31
N SER A 242 -0.91 17.43 37.25
CA SER A 242 0.31 17.24 36.46
C SER A 242 1.19 16.08 36.93
N ASP A 243 1.06 15.69 38.19
CA ASP A 243 1.77 14.60 38.85
C ASP A 243 0.98 13.27 38.83
N ASP A 244 -0.17 13.20 38.15
CA ASP A 244 -0.97 11.98 38.07
C ASP A 244 -0.12 10.83 37.47
N PRO A 245 0.04 9.70 38.19
CA PRO A 245 0.88 8.59 37.77
C PRO A 245 0.37 7.86 36.52
N ASP A 246 -0.90 8.02 36.17
CA ASP A 246 -1.56 7.38 35.04
C ASP A 246 -1.42 8.18 33.73
N LEU A 247 -0.79 9.36 33.78
CA LEU A 247 -0.38 10.09 32.58
C LEU A 247 0.77 9.35 31.88
N LEU A 248 0.68 9.21 30.54
CA LEU A 248 1.72 8.55 29.74
C LEU A 248 3.10 9.14 30.01
N ARG A 249 3.18 10.47 30.15
CA ARG A 249 4.42 11.21 30.46
C ARG A 249 5.05 10.82 31.79
N ASN A 250 4.24 10.45 32.79
CA ASN A 250 4.70 10.13 34.14
C ASN A 250 5.00 8.64 34.33
N ARG A 251 4.59 7.79 33.38
CA ARG A 251 4.91 6.36 33.41
C ARG A 251 6.41 6.07 33.22
N PRO A 252 6.89 4.93 33.73
CA PRO A 252 8.24 4.44 33.48
C PRO A 252 8.55 4.33 31.98
N LEU A 253 9.83 4.50 31.63
CA LEU A 253 10.29 4.48 30.24
C LEU A 253 9.87 3.22 29.46
N PRO A 254 9.95 1.98 30.01
CA PRO A 254 9.51 0.79 29.29
C PRO A 254 8.02 0.81 28.92
N HIS A 255 7.16 1.38 29.78
CA HIS A 255 5.73 1.49 29.52
C HIS A 255 5.47 2.49 28.39
N ARG A 256 6.17 3.63 28.39
CA ARG A 256 6.10 4.63 27.31
C ARG A 256 6.57 4.04 25.98
N VAL A 257 7.69 3.32 25.99
CA VAL A 257 8.21 2.63 24.78
C VAL A 257 7.22 1.60 24.27
N LEU A 258 6.59 0.81 25.15
CA LEU A 258 5.60 -0.18 24.76
C LEU A 258 4.38 0.48 24.11
N VAL A 259 3.81 1.52 24.72
CA VAL A 259 2.65 2.23 24.16
C VAL A 259 2.98 2.88 22.82
N VAL A 260 4.12 3.58 22.71
CA VAL A 260 4.52 4.27 21.47
C VAL A 260 4.85 3.28 20.34
N SER A 261 5.40 2.10 20.64
CA SER A 261 5.69 1.10 19.60
C SER A 261 4.49 0.19 19.26
N ALA A 262 3.42 0.22 20.06
CA ALA A 262 2.29 -0.68 19.90
C ALA A 262 1.53 -0.49 18.58
N GLY A 263 1.40 0.74 18.07
CA GLY A 263 0.75 0.98 16.78
C GLY A 263 1.53 0.38 15.61
N VAL A 264 2.84 0.57 15.58
CA VAL A 264 3.73 -0.07 14.59
C VAL A 264 3.65 -1.60 14.70
N ALA A 265 3.73 -2.14 15.92
CA ALA A 265 3.62 -3.58 16.15
C ALA A 265 2.26 -4.15 15.69
N ALA A 266 1.17 -3.41 15.90
CA ALA A 266 -0.18 -3.80 15.46
C ALA A 266 -0.26 -3.91 13.93
N ASN A 267 0.31 -2.96 13.19
CA ASN A 267 0.34 -3.02 11.71
C ASN A 267 1.18 -4.18 11.20
N ILE A 268 2.35 -4.44 11.81
CA ILE A 268 3.20 -5.57 11.45
C ILE A 268 2.45 -6.90 11.68
N LEU A 269 1.81 -7.04 12.84
CA LEU A 269 0.99 -8.20 13.16
C LEU A 269 -0.18 -8.35 12.20
N PHE A 270 -0.88 -7.25 11.89
CA PHE A 270 -2.03 -7.28 10.99
C PHE A 270 -1.63 -7.64 9.55
N ALA A 271 -0.50 -7.14 9.05
CA ALA A 271 0.04 -7.57 7.76
C ALA A 271 0.26 -9.08 7.70
N TYR A 272 0.88 -9.65 8.74
CA TYR A 272 1.10 -11.08 8.83
C TYR A 272 -0.23 -11.86 8.87
N LEU A 273 -1.21 -11.39 9.66
CA LEU A 273 -2.53 -12.02 9.73
C LEU A 273 -3.30 -11.94 8.41
N VAL A 274 -3.17 -10.83 7.67
CA VAL A 274 -3.74 -10.69 6.32
C VAL A 274 -3.14 -11.73 5.37
N LEU A 275 -1.82 -11.88 5.35
CA LEU A 275 -1.14 -12.89 4.53
C LEU A 275 -1.50 -14.32 4.94
N LEU A 276 -1.58 -14.58 6.24
CA LEU A 276 -1.99 -15.88 6.77
C LEU A 276 -3.43 -16.22 6.39
N SER A 277 -4.35 -15.26 6.51
CA SER A 277 -5.73 -15.43 6.09
C SER A 277 -5.84 -15.66 4.59
N GLN A 278 -5.11 -14.89 3.77
CA GLN A 278 -5.02 -15.13 2.33
C GLN A 278 -4.54 -16.54 2.03
N CYS A 279 -3.48 -17.01 2.69
CA CYS A 279 -2.97 -18.36 2.49
C CYS A 279 -3.99 -19.44 2.86
N ILE A 280 -4.75 -19.25 3.95
CA ILE A 280 -5.74 -20.24 4.42
C ILE A 280 -6.97 -20.27 3.52
N PHE A 281 -7.52 -19.11 3.16
CA PHE A 281 -8.82 -19.03 2.46
C PHE A 281 -8.68 -19.09 0.94
N LEU A 282 -7.65 -18.45 0.38
CA LEU A 282 -7.45 -18.32 -1.07
C LEU A 282 -6.36 -19.26 -1.58
N GLY A 283 -5.53 -19.80 -0.69
CA GLY A 283 -4.36 -20.58 -1.07
C GLY A 283 -3.23 -19.73 -1.63
N THR A 284 -2.14 -20.42 -1.93
CA THR A 284 -0.90 -19.78 -2.39
C THR A 284 -0.88 -19.75 -3.91
N ALA A 285 -0.59 -18.57 -4.47
CA ALA A 285 -0.40 -18.42 -5.91
C ALA A 285 0.94 -19.07 -6.29
N VAL A 286 0.87 -20.30 -6.81
CA VAL A 286 2.06 -20.99 -7.30
C VAL A 286 2.07 -20.89 -8.82
N ARG A 287 3.20 -20.42 -9.36
CA ARG A 287 3.45 -20.44 -10.81
C ARG A 287 3.74 -21.88 -11.20
N GLN A 288 2.75 -22.55 -11.77
CA GLN A 288 2.91 -23.88 -12.35
C GLN A 288 3.48 -23.71 -13.75
N LEU A 289 4.74 -24.10 -13.92
CA LEU A 289 5.41 -24.06 -15.21
C LEU A 289 4.75 -25.08 -16.14
N LEU A 290 4.18 -24.59 -17.23
CA LEU A 290 3.64 -25.38 -18.31
C LEU A 290 4.74 -25.62 -19.36
N PRO A 291 4.65 -26.70 -20.15
CA PRO A 291 5.58 -26.91 -21.26
C PRO A 291 5.59 -25.73 -22.24
N GLY A 292 6.76 -25.47 -22.81
CA GLY A 292 6.96 -24.48 -23.84
C GLY A 292 7.23 -23.05 -23.34
N VAL A 293 7.35 -22.14 -24.30
CA VAL A 293 7.66 -20.72 -24.07
C VAL A 293 6.55 -19.85 -24.62
N LEU A 294 5.97 -19.02 -23.76
CA LEU A 294 4.92 -18.06 -24.15
C LEU A 294 5.56 -16.88 -24.88
N VAL A 295 4.87 -16.37 -25.90
CA VAL A 295 5.21 -15.16 -26.65
C VAL A 295 4.21 -14.05 -26.28
N PRO A 296 4.50 -13.18 -25.30
CA PRO A 296 3.57 -12.11 -24.91
C PRO A 296 3.42 -11.04 -25.99
N GLU A 297 4.51 -10.74 -26.69
CA GLU A 297 4.57 -9.64 -27.65
C GLU A 297 5.46 -10.01 -28.84
N VAL A 298 5.01 -9.61 -30.03
CA VAL A 298 5.76 -9.76 -31.29
C VAL A 298 5.97 -8.36 -31.87
N ARG A 299 7.22 -7.98 -32.11
CA ARG A 299 7.53 -6.65 -32.64
C ARG A 299 7.01 -6.54 -34.08
N PRO A 300 6.33 -5.44 -34.46
CA PRO A 300 5.94 -5.22 -35.84
C PRO A 300 7.14 -5.24 -36.80
N ARG A 301 6.93 -5.77 -38.01
CA ARG A 301 7.96 -5.89 -39.07
C ARG A 301 9.21 -6.67 -38.65
N SER A 302 9.09 -7.59 -37.69
CA SER A 302 10.15 -8.51 -37.31
C SER A 302 10.10 -9.81 -38.10
N PRO A 303 11.19 -10.62 -38.11
CA PRO A 303 11.15 -11.94 -38.72
C PRO A 303 10.06 -12.85 -38.14
N ALA A 304 9.78 -12.77 -36.84
CA ALA A 304 8.68 -13.51 -36.24
C ALA A 304 7.31 -13.03 -36.75
N ALA A 305 7.10 -11.73 -36.93
CA ALA A 305 5.86 -11.20 -37.50
C ALA A 305 5.68 -11.63 -38.96
N VAL A 306 6.75 -11.63 -39.76
CA VAL A 306 6.73 -12.10 -41.16
C VAL A 306 6.42 -13.60 -41.24
N ALA A 307 6.96 -14.39 -40.31
CA ALA A 307 6.68 -15.82 -40.20
C ALA A 307 5.26 -16.12 -39.68
N GLY A 308 4.50 -15.12 -39.23
CA GLY A 308 3.12 -15.28 -38.76
C GLY A 308 3.00 -15.67 -37.28
N LEU A 309 4.03 -15.44 -36.47
CA LEU A 309 3.95 -15.56 -35.01
C LEU A 309 3.04 -14.45 -34.45
N LEU A 310 2.16 -14.81 -33.51
CA LEU A 310 1.21 -13.88 -32.91
C LEU A 310 1.40 -13.79 -31.38
N PRO A 311 1.04 -12.65 -30.77
CA PRO A 311 0.93 -12.55 -29.32
C PRO A 311 0.02 -13.64 -28.74
N GLY A 312 0.51 -14.35 -27.72
CA GLY A 312 -0.19 -15.45 -27.06
C GLY A 312 0.15 -16.85 -27.59
N ASP A 313 0.98 -16.97 -28.63
CA ASP A 313 1.49 -18.27 -29.09
C ASP A 313 2.41 -18.91 -28.03
N ILE A 314 2.37 -20.25 -27.93
CA ILE A 314 3.22 -21.04 -27.04
C ILE A 314 4.13 -21.93 -27.89
N ILE A 315 5.44 -21.70 -27.84
CA ILE A 315 6.43 -22.51 -28.55
C ILE A 315 6.71 -23.79 -27.75
N LEU A 316 6.29 -24.94 -28.25
CA LEU A 316 6.32 -26.22 -27.54
C LEU A 316 7.71 -26.88 -27.52
N ASP A 317 8.51 -26.68 -28.57
CA ASP A 317 9.80 -27.36 -28.75
C ASP A 317 10.92 -26.80 -27.87
N ALA A 318 10.61 -25.79 -27.04
CA ALA A 318 11.58 -25.09 -26.22
C ALA A 318 11.44 -25.48 -24.73
N PRO A 319 12.46 -26.10 -24.11
CA PRO A 319 12.41 -26.47 -22.69
C PRO A 319 12.54 -25.26 -21.75
N SER A 320 13.14 -24.16 -22.20
CA SER A 320 13.24 -22.92 -21.44
C SER A 320 13.39 -21.70 -22.35
N VAL A 321 13.08 -20.52 -21.80
CA VAL A 321 13.31 -19.24 -22.48
C VAL A 321 14.78 -19.10 -22.90
N TYR A 322 15.71 -19.41 -22.00
CA TYR A 322 17.15 -19.31 -22.27
C TYR A 322 17.57 -20.23 -23.41
N GLY A 323 17.12 -21.49 -23.39
CA GLY A 323 17.44 -22.45 -24.46
C GLY A 323 16.91 -22.02 -25.82
N LEU A 324 15.71 -21.45 -25.88
CA LEU A 324 15.14 -20.90 -27.11
C LEU A 324 15.93 -19.67 -27.60
N VAL A 325 16.30 -18.77 -26.69
CA VAL A 325 17.11 -17.59 -27.01
C VAL A 325 18.47 -18.01 -27.59
N ASP A 326 19.13 -18.99 -27.00
CA ASP A 326 20.44 -19.48 -27.46
C ASP A 326 20.34 -20.13 -28.84
N LEU A 327 19.29 -20.92 -29.08
CA LEU A 327 19.02 -21.53 -30.38
C LEU A 327 18.77 -20.48 -31.49
N ILE A 328 18.03 -19.41 -31.16
CA ILE A 328 17.79 -18.29 -32.09
C ILE A 328 19.10 -17.54 -32.37
N LYS A 329 19.88 -17.24 -31.33
CA LYS A 329 21.16 -16.53 -31.47
C LYS A 329 22.17 -17.31 -32.31
N ALA A 330 22.20 -18.63 -32.19
CA ALA A 330 23.09 -19.53 -32.90
C ALA A 330 22.71 -19.78 -34.38
N SER A 331 21.53 -19.30 -34.81
CA SER A 331 20.97 -19.57 -36.14
C SER A 331 20.73 -18.29 -36.97
N PRO A 332 21.69 -17.36 -37.09
CA PRO A 332 21.52 -16.18 -37.92
C PRO A 332 21.32 -16.56 -39.39
N ALA A 333 20.34 -15.95 -40.06
CA ALA A 333 20.00 -16.19 -41.46
C ALA A 333 19.67 -17.66 -41.82
N LYS A 334 19.41 -18.53 -40.83
CA LYS A 334 19.04 -19.94 -41.03
C LYS A 334 17.60 -20.17 -40.61
N PRO A 335 16.78 -20.87 -41.41
CA PRO A 335 15.40 -21.17 -41.04
C PRO A 335 15.35 -22.08 -39.80
N ILE A 336 14.52 -21.70 -38.84
CA ILE A 336 14.22 -22.46 -37.62
C ILE A 336 12.75 -22.83 -37.68
N SER A 337 12.46 -24.13 -37.60
CA SER A 337 11.10 -24.63 -37.43
C SER A 337 10.71 -24.58 -35.96
N LEU A 338 9.61 -23.90 -35.65
CA LEU A 338 9.05 -23.77 -34.31
C LEU A 338 7.66 -24.38 -34.31
N ASN A 339 7.43 -25.41 -33.50
CA ASN A 339 6.11 -25.91 -33.22
C ASN A 339 5.41 -25.02 -32.19
N ILE A 340 4.27 -24.43 -32.58
CA ILE A 340 3.51 -23.51 -31.74
C ILE A 340 2.10 -24.03 -31.46
N ALA A 341 1.66 -23.88 -30.22
CA ALA A 341 0.26 -23.99 -29.85
C ALA A 341 -0.37 -22.59 -29.83
N ARG A 342 -1.43 -22.41 -30.63
CA ARG A 342 -2.19 -21.16 -30.72
C ARG A 342 -3.60 -21.39 -30.19
N LYS A 343 -4.07 -20.58 -29.25
CA LYS A 343 -5.40 -20.76 -28.61
C LYS A 343 -6.59 -20.83 -29.59
N THR A 344 -6.47 -20.23 -30.77
CA THR A 344 -7.54 -20.23 -31.80
C THR A 344 -7.58 -21.52 -32.63
N LEU A 345 -6.56 -22.37 -32.54
CA LEU A 345 -6.43 -23.60 -33.31
C LEU A 345 -6.35 -24.80 -32.35
N PRO A 346 -7.07 -25.89 -32.65
CA PRO A 346 -7.03 -27.09 -31.81
C PRO A 346 -5.70 -27.85 -31.92
N ASP A 347 -5.02 -27.78 -33.07
CA ASP A 347 -3.78 -28.51 -33.34
C ASP A 347 -2.55 -27.57 -33.37
N PRO A 348 -1.37 -28.05 -32.94
CA PRO A 348 -0.11 -27.30 -33.06
C PRO A 348 0.26 -27.02 -34.52
N VAL A 349 0.84 -25.84 -34.77
CA VAL A 349 1.26 -25.39 -36.10
C VAL A 349 2.78 -25.24 -36.13
N ILE A 350 3.41 -25.73 -37.20
CA ILE A 350 4.84 -25.52 -37.42
C ILE A 350 5.04 -24.24 -38.22
N ILE A 351 5.79 -23.30 -37.66
CA ILE A 351 6.17 -22.04 -38.31
C ILE A 351 7.68 -22.03 -38.55
N ASN A 352 8.08 -21.63 -39.75
CA ASN A 352 9.49 -21.44 -40.10
C ASN A 352 9.85 -19.97 -39.96
N VAL A 353 10.72 -19.66 -39.00
CA VAL A 353 11.23 -18.31 -38.77
C VAL A 353 12.68 -18.23 -39.21
N VAL A 354 13.05 -17.22 -39.98
CA VAL A 354 14.45 -16.96 -40.37
C VAL A 354 14.96 -15.78 -39.54
N PRO A 355 15.84 -15.98 -38.54
CA PRO A 355 16.35 -14.86 -37.74
C PRO A 355 17.18 -13.88 -38.54
N ASP A 356 16.98 -12.59 -38.28
CA ASP A 356 17.84 -11.53 -38.79
C ASP A 356 19.20 -11.58 -38.09
N THR A 357 20.25 -11.18 -38.81
CA THR A 357 21.59 -11.05 -38.23
C THR A 357 21.72 -9.68 -37.58
N ASP A 358 21.92 -9.67 -36.26
CA ASP A 358 22.18 -8.46 -35.50
C ASP A 358 23.61 -7.94 -35.72
N LEU A 359 23.90 -6.71 -35.27
CA LEU A 359 25.23 -6.09 -35.39
C LEU A 359 26.35 -6.93 -34.75
N ASP A 360 26.02 -7.70 -33.71
CA ASP A 360 26.94 -8.59 -33.01
C ASP A 360 27.09 -9.98 -33.68
N GLY A 361 26.46 -10.19 -34.85
CA GLY A 361 26.47 -11.45 -35.60
C GLY A 361 25.48 -12.51 -35.09
N THR A 362 24.71 -12.22 -34.03
CA THR A 362 23.72 -13.15 -33.46
C THR A 362 22.37 -13.07 -34.18
N GLY A 363 21.65 -14.19 -34.25
CA GLY A 363 20.28 -14.22 -34.77
C GLY A 363 19.27 -13.54 -33.84
N ARG A 364 18.30 -12.80 -34.40
CA ARG A 364 17.16 -12.22 -33.68
C ARG A 364 15.88 -12.35 -34.49
N ILE A 365 14.77 -12.68 -33.82
CA ILE A 365 13.44 -12.81 -34.47
C ILE A 365 12.44 -11.73 -34.03
N GLY A 366 12.81 -10.86 -33.07
CA GLY A 366 11.99 -9.71 -32.66
C GLY A 366 10.74 -10.05 -31.84
N VAL A 367 10.87 -10.94 -30.86
CA VAL A 367 9.78 -11.31 -29.93
C VAL A 367 10.19 -11.13 -28.48
N GLN A 368 9.22 -10.87 -27.61
CA GLN A 368 9.39 -11.04 -26.18
C GLN A 368 9.06 -12.49 -25.82
N LEU A 369 9.89 -13.10 -24.97
CA LEU A 369 9.70 -14.47 -24.51
C LEU A 369 9.50 -14.46 -22.99
N SER A 370 8.54 -15.24 -22.52
CA SER A 370 8.31 -15.47 -21.11
C SER A 370 8.09 -16.96 -20.84
N PRO A 371 8.47 -17.48 -19.66
CA PRO A 371 8.14 -18.85 -19.30
C PRO A 371 6.62 -19.05 -19.39
N ASN A 372 6.19 -20.18 -19.96
CA ASN A 372 4.78 -20.52 -19.95
C ASN A 372 4.43 -20.99 -18.53
N PHE A 373 3.64 -20.22 -17.80
CA PHE A 373 3.14 -20.65 -16.50
C PHE A 373 1.68 -20.26 -16.34
N THR A 374 0.95 -21.10 -15.62
CA THR A 374 -0.35 -20.71 -15.08
C THR A 374 -0.22 -20.42 -13.60
N ILE A 375 -0.97 -19.44 -13.11
CA ILE A 375 -1.05 -19.15 -11.68
C ILE A 375 -2.17 -20.02 -11.13
N THR A 376 -1.79 -21.11 -10.46
CA THR A 376 -2.76 -21.98 -9.80
C THR A 376 -2.69 -21.71 -8.30
N ARG A 377 -3.86 -21.56 -7.68
CA ARG A 377 -3.98 -21.46 -6.24
C ARG A 377 -3.93 -22.85 -5.63
N ILE A 378 -2.89 -23.12 -4.86
CA ILE A 378 -2.75 -24.39 -4.14
C ILE A 378 -3.09 -24.11 -2.68
N PRO A 379 -4.17 -24.72 -2.14
CA PRO A 379 -4.49 -24.60 -0.72
C PRO A 379 -3.36 -25.25 0.10
N PRO A 380 -3.05 -24.71 1.29
CA PRO A 380 -2.04 -25.30 2.16
C PRO A 380 -2.50 -26.69 2.61
N ALA A 381 -1.58 -27.66 2.72
CA ALA A 381 -1.95 -29.00 3.16
C ALA A 381 -2.40 -29.00 4.63
N ASN A 382 -1.78 -28.15 5.47
CA ASN A 382 -2.08 -28.02 6.90
C ASN A 382 -1.85 -26.57 7.38
N ILE A 383 -2.35 -26.23 8.57
CA ILE A 383 -2.16 -24.89 9.19
C ILE A 383 -0.67 -24.56 9.39
N SER A 384 0.15 -25.54 9.75
CA SER A 384 1.60 -25.34 9.93
C SER A 384 2.30 -24.94 8.62
N GLU A 385 1.86 -25.50 7.50
CA GLU A 385 2.34 -25.10 6.19
C GLU A 385 1.90 -23.68 5.83
N ALA A 386 0.65 -23.32 6.13
CA ALA A 386 0.14 -21.97 5.93
C ALA A 386 0.97 -20.93 6.71
N ILE A 387 1.29 -21.21 7.98
CA ILE A 387 2.16 -20.38 8.82
C ILE A 387 3.55 -20.24 8.19
N ARG A 388 4.16 -21.33 7.74
CA ARG A 388 5.50 -21.31 7.14
C ARG A 388 5.53 -20.53 5.83
N ILE A 389 4.54 -20.73 4.96
CA ILE A 389 4.47 -20.04 3.67
C ILE A 389 4.20 -18.55 3.88
N SER A 390 3.23 -18.20 4.71
CA SER A 390 2.89 -16.80 5.02
C SER A 390 4.04 -16.10 5.72
N GLY A 391 4.77 -16.78 6.62
CA GLY A 391 5.96 -16.25 7.27
C GLY A 391 7.09 -15.95 6.28
N ARG A 392 7.34 -16.84 5.31
CA ARG A 392 8.33 -16.58 4.26
C ARG A 392 7.93 -15.40 3.37
N GLU A 393 6.67 -15.34 2.97
CA GLU A 393 6.15 -14.23 2.17
C GLU A 393 6.25 -12.91 2.94
N PHE A 394 5.83 -12.89 4.20
CA PHE A 394 5.94 -11.76 5.10
C PHE A 394 7.38 -11.26 5.24
N LEU A 395 8.35 -12.16 5.45
CA LEU A 395 9.77 -11.80 5.53
C LEU A 395 10.30 -11.26 4.20
N SER A 396 9.89 -11.85 3.07
CA SER A 396 10.27 -11.40 1.73
C SER A 396 9.75 -9.98 1.43
N LEU A 397 8.47 -9.72 1.75
CA LEU A 397 7.86 -8.40 1.60
C LEU A 397 8.50 -7.38 2.53
N SER A 398 8.75 -7.75 3.79
CA SER A 398 9.43 -6.90 4.76
C SER A 398 10.83 -6.51 4.29
N ALA A 399 11.61 -7.48 3.78
CA ALA A 399 12.94 -7.22 3.22
C ALA A 399 12.86 -6.29 2.01
N SER A 400 11.92 -6.52 1.09
CA SER A 400 11.73 -5.69 -0.11
C SER A 400 11.38 -4.24 0.25
N ILE A 401 10.55 -4.04 1.28
CA ILE A 401 10.18 -2.70 1.77
C ILE A 401 11.37 -2.00 2.41
N LEU A 402 12.15 -2.71 3.23
CA LEU A 402 13.37 -2.17 3.83
C LEU A 402 14.41 -1.80 2.78
N ASP A 403 14.58 -2.64 1.74
CA ASP A 403 15.47 -2.36 0.60
C ASP A 403 15.00 -1.14 -0.20
N GLY A 404 13.69 -1.03 -0.47
CA GLY A 404 13.11 0.15 -1.12
C GLY A 404 13.27 1.43 -0.31
N LEU A 405 13.12 1.35 1.02
CA LEU A 405 13.35 2.47 1.93
C LEU A 405 14.82 2.88 1.97
N LYS A 406 15.74 1.90 2.01
CA LYS A 406 17.18 2.11 1.91
C LYS A 406 17.56 2.76 0.58
N GLU A 407 17.02 2.29 -0.53
CA GLU A 407 17.25 2.89 -1.85
C GLU A 407 16.73 4.32 -1.92
N THR A 408 15.56 4.59 -1.33
CA THR A 408 14.98 5.94 -1.25
C THR A 408 15.87 6.88 -0.45
N PHE A 409 16.48 6.41 0.63
CA PHE A 409 17.38 7.22 1.45
C PHE A 409 18.74 7.46 0.78
N VAL A 410 19.34 6.41 0.20
CA VAL A 410 20.68 6.50 -0.43
C VAL A 410 20.64 7.22 -1.77
N ASN A 411 19.59 7.00 -2.57
CA ASN A 411 19.43 7.55 -3.92
C ASN A 411 18.25 8.53 -4.01
N PHE A 412 18.05 9.37 -2.98
CA PHE A 412 16.88 10.25 -2.84
C PHE A 412 16.54 11.05 -4.11
N SER A 413 17.53 11.66 -4.77
CA SER A 413 17.30 12.44 -5.99
C SER A 413 16.68 11.64 -7.14
N LYS A 414 16.87 10.31 -7.19
CA LYS A 414 16.31 9.42 -8.22
C LYS A 414 14.98 8.79 -7.80
N THR A 415 14.69 8.74 -6.49
CA THR A 415 13.56 8.00 -5.94
C THR A 415 12.46 8.91 -5.37
N ALA A 416 12.75 10.17 -5.04
CA ALA A 416 11.76 11.12 -4.50
C ALA A 416 10.55 11.31 -5.43
N GLY A 417 10.75 11.27 -6.74
CA GLY A 417 9.66 11.31 -7.74
C GLY A 417 8.78 10.06 -7.76
N LYS A 418 9.21 8.96 -7.14
CA LYS A 418 8.52 7.66 -7.10
C LYS A 418 7.74 7.42 -5.80
N VAL A 419 7.91 8.28 -4.79
CA VAL A 419 7.16 8.16 -3.52
C VAL A 419 5.71 8.51 -3.79
N SER A 420 4.78 7.57 -3.63
CA SER A 420 3.33 7.81 -3.80
C SER A 420 2.75 8.57 -2.60
N GLY A 421 1.88 9.54 -2.85
CA GLY A 421 1.08 10.20 -1.80
C GLY A 421 -0.24 9.46 -1.53
N PRO A 422 -1.08 10.01 -0.61
CA PRO A 422 -2.33 9.37 -0.21
C PRO A 422 -3.31 9.15 -1.37
N VAL A 423 -3.35 10.09 -2.33
CA VAL A 423 -4.23 10.01 -3.52
C VAL A 423 -3.77 8.90 -4.45
N ALA A 424 -2.47 8.80 -4.73
CA ALA A 424 -1.92 7.72 -5.55
C ALA A 424 -2.11 6.33 -4.90
N ILE A 425 -2.05 6.24 -3.56
CA ILE A 425 -2.32 4.99 -2.84
C ILE A 425 -3.78 4.54 -3.02
N ILE A 426 -4.74 5.46 -2.86
CA ILE A 426 -6.16 5.15 -3.09
C ILE A 426 -6.42 4.77 -4.55
N ALA A 427 -5.81 5.47 -5.52
CA ALA A 427 -5.94 5.15 -6.93
C ALA A 427 -5.39 3.75 -7.26
N ALA A 428 -4.20 3.41 -6.75
CA ALA A 428 -3.61 2.09 -6.91
C ALA A 428 -4.47 1.00 -6.23
N GLY A 429 -4.97 1.26 -5.03
CA GLY A 429 -5.88 0.35 -4.34
C GLY A 429 -7.18 0.13 -5.09
N ALA A 430 -7.75 1.20 -5.68
CA ALA A 430 -8.97 1.11 -6.47
C ALA A 430 -8.75 0.30 -7.76
N GLU A 431 -7.57 0.42 -8.38
CA GLU A 431 -7.22 -0.41 -9.54
C GLU A 431 -7.06 -1.88 -9.17
N VAL A 432 -6.43 -2.16 -8.03
CA VAL A 432 -6.34 -3.53 -7.50
C VAL A 432 -7.72 -4.10 -7.18
N ALA A 433 -8.59 -3.31 -6.56
CA ALA A 433 -9.96 -3.68 -6.24
C ALA A 433 -10.80 -4.03 -7.48
N ARG A 434 -10.62 -3.29 -8.58
CA ARG A 434 -11.26 -3.59 -9.88
C ARG A 434 -10.75 -4.88 -10.52
N SER A 435 -9.45 -5.12 -10.42
CA SER A 435 -8.77 -6.17 -11.20
C SER A 435 -8.65 -7.50 -10.46
N SER A 436 -8.64 -7.51 -9.13
CA SER A 436 -8.43 -8.73 -8.34
C SER A 436 -8.86 -8.59 -6.87
N SER A 437 -9.83 -9.42 -6.45
CA SER A 437 -10.16 -9.58 -5.02
C SER A 437 -8.97 -10.11 -4.21
N ASP A 438 -8.15 -10.97 -4.81
CA ASP A 438 -6.95 -11.51 -4.18
C ASP A 438 -5.85 -10.45 -4.00
N GLY A 439 -5.76 -9.52 -4.96
CA GLY A 439 -4.77 -8.45 -4.92
C GLY A 439 -5.00 -7.50 -3.75
N LEU A 440 -6.25 -7.35 -3.29
CA LEU A 440 -6.58 -6.53 -2.12
C LEU A 440 -5.90 -7.02 -0.84
N PHE A 441 -5.74 -8.33 -0.64
CA PHE A 441 -5.00 -8.88 0.50
C PHE A 441 -3.52 -8.52 0.43
N GLN A 442 -2.90 -8.71 -0.74
CA GLN A 442 -1.50 -8.35 -0.94
C GLN A 442 -1.29 -6.84 -0.78
N PHE A 443 -2.19 -6.03 -1.34
CA PHE A 443 -2.19 -4.59 -1.22
C PHE A 443 -2.29 -4.18 0.26
N ALA A 444 -3.24 -4.73 1.01
CA ALA A 444 -3.39 -4.46 2.43
C ALA A 444 -2.13 -4.84 3.23
N ALA A 445 -1.53 -6.00 2.96
CA ALA A 445 -0.30 -6.44 3.62
C ALA A 445 0.88 -5.50 3.34
N VAL A 446 1.06 -5.10 2.08
CA VAL A 446 2.12 -4.17 1.66
C VAL A 446 1.92 -2.80 2.29
N ILE A 447 0.70 -2.25 2.29
CA ILE A 447 0.43 -0.95 2.89
C ILE A 447 0.63 -0.99 4.42
N ASN A 448 0.21 -2.05 5.11
CA ASN A 448 0.48 -2.21 6.55
C ASN A 448 1.98 -2.21 6.86
N LEU A 449 2.76 -3.01 6.13
CA LEU A 449 4.20 -3.08 6.32
C LEU A 449 4.89 -1.76 5.99
N ASN A 450 4.46 -1.08 4.91
CA ASN A 450 4.96 0.25 4.56
C ASN A 450 4.65 1.28 5.63
N LEU A 451 3.41 1.31 6.14
CA LEU A 451 3.01 2.23 7.19
C LEU A 451 3.78 1.96 8.48
N ALA A 452 3.98 0.69 8.84
CA ALA A 452 4.84 0.31 9.96
C ALA A 452 6.30 0.76 9.76
N ALA A 453 6.88 0.54 8.58
CA ALA A 453 8.25 0.91 8.28
C ALA A 453 8.45 2.43 8.31
N ILE A 454 7.52 3.19 7.73
CA ILE A 454 7.54 4.66 7.73
C ILE A 454 7.32 5.19 9.15
N ASN A 455 6.33 4.68 9.90
CA ASN A 455 6.06 5.13 11.27
C ASN A 455 7.18 4.76 12.24
N LEU A 456 8.06 3.80 11.92
CA LEU A 456 9.25 3.49 12.70
C LEU A 456 10.42 4.44 12.43
N LEU A 457 10.37 5.25 11.36
CA LEU A 457 11.43 6.21 11.07
C LEU A 457 11.54 7.25 12.20
N PRO A 458 12.77 7.70 12.54
CA PRO A 458 13.01 8.71 13.57
C PRO A 458 12.67 10.12 13.07
N LEU A 459 11.47 10.29 12.53
CA LEU A 459 10.94 11.56 12.04
C LEU A 459 9.91 12.11 13.03
N PRO A 460 10.01 13.39 13.43
CA PRO A 460 9.02 13.96 14.33
C PRO A 460 7.63 14.00 13.66
N ALA A 461 6.59 13.89 14.48
CA ALA A 461 5.19 13.59 14.10
C ALA A 461 4.85 12.11 13.84
N LEU A 462 5.85 11.23 13.70
CA LEU A 462 5.65 9.78 13.63
C LEU A 462 5.99 9.11 14.97
N ASP A 463 5.48 7.90 15.19
CA ASP A 463 5.76 7.11 16.40
C ASP A 463 7.26 6.92 16.64
N GLY A 464 8.00 6.64 15.57
CA GLY A 464 9.45 6.45 15.57
C GLY A 464 10.22 7.70 15.98
N GLY A 465 9.67 8.89 15.73
CA GLY A 465 10.21 10.16 16.25
C GLY A 465 10.08 10.24 17.77
N THR A 466 8.90 9.95 18.30
CA THR A 466 8.67 9.89 19.76
C THR A 466 9.52 8.79 20.40
N LEU A 467 9.62 7.62 19.76
CA LEU A 467 10.47 6.52 20.19
C LEU A 467 11.96 6.92 20.19
N ALA A 468 12.42 7.66 19.18
CA ALA A 468 13.79 8.17 19.15
C ALA A 468 14.07 9.13 20.30
N LEU A 469 13.13 10.00 20.66
CA LEU A 469 13.25 10.88 21.83
C LEU A 469 13.31 10.08 23.14
N LEU A 470 12.50 9.01 23.26
CA LEU A 470 12.57 8.09 24.40
C LEU A 470 13.91 7.36 24.48
N LEU A 471 14.49 6.97 23.36
CA LEU A 471 15.82 6.35 23.31
C LEU A 471 16.92 7.34 23.75
N VAL A 472 16.80 8.61 23.36
CA VAL A 472 17.70 9.68 23.85
C VAL A 472 17.53 9.90 25.35
N GLU A 473 16.30 9.87 25.87
CA GLU A 473 16.01 9.93 27.31
C GLU A 473 16.65 8.75 28.06
N ALA A 474 16.53 7.53 27.54
CA ALA A 474 17.17 6.33 28.08
C ALA A 474 18.70 6.48 28.11
N ALA A 475 19.29 6.94 27.01
CA ALA A 475 20.73 7.17 26.90
C ALA A 475 21.25 8.25 27.87
N ARG A 476 20.41 9.22 28.25
CA ARG A 476 20.71 10.27 29.23
C ARG A 476 20.48 9.84 30.69
N GLY A 477 20.26 8.54 30.94
CA GLY A 477 20.01 8.01 32.27
C GLY A 477 18.62 8.31 32.82
N GLY A 478 17.60 8.38 31.94
CA GLY A 478 16.21 8.66 32.32
C GLY A 478 15.90 10.14 32.54
N ARG A 479 16.84 11.04 32.19
CA ARG A 479 16.60 12.48 32.26
C ARG A 479 15.75 12.91 31.06
N LYS A 480 14.51 13.32 31.34
CA LYS A 480 13.58 13.85 30.33
C LYS A 480 14.22 15.02 29.56
N LEU A 481 13.84 15.18 28.30
CA LEU A 481 14.23 16.35 27.52
C LEU A 481 13.46 17.59 28.02
N PRO A 482 14.05 18.79 27.94
CA PRO A 482 13.31 20.02 28.20
C PRO A 482 12.09 20.08 27.27
N ARG A 483 10.93 20.46 27.82
CA ARG A 483 9.67 20.48 27.07
C ARG A 483 9.73 21.36 25.84
N GLU A 484 10.42 22.48 25.93
CA GLU A 484 10.56 23.44 24.84
C GLU A 484 11.27 22.79 23.66
N VAL A 485 12.23 21.89 23.92
CA VAL A 485 12.95 21.16 22.88
C VAL A 485 12.06 20.09 22.26
N GLU A 486 11.39 19.28 23.08
CA GLU A 486 10.44 18.26 22.61
C GLU A 486 9.32 18.86 21.76
N GLN A 487 8.67 19.93 22.25
CA GLN A 487 7.61 20.64 21.53
C GLN A 487 8.12 21.27 20.23
N ARG A 488 9.31 21.86 20.20
CA ARG A 488 9.90 22.41 18.97
C ARG A 488 10.20 21.32 17.96
N ILE A 489 10.78 20.20 18.40
CA ILE A 489 11.06 19.05 17.52
C ILE A 489 9.75 18.51 16.94
N THR A 490 8.76 18.21 17.78
CA THR A 490 7.47 17.66 17.35
C THR A 490 6.70 18.62 16.44
N SER A 491 6.56 19.89 16.81
CA SER A 491 5.87 20.89 15.99
C SER A 491 6.55 21.13 14.64
N SER A 492 7.90 21.14 14.61
CA SER A 492 8.64 21.24 13.35
C SER A 492 8.43 20.03 12.44
N GLY A 493 8.39 18.81 13.01
CA GLY A 493 8.09 17.61 12.25
C GLY A 493 6.66 17.58 11.72
N ILE A 494 5.67 17.96 12.54
CA ILE A 494 4.27 18.07 12.10
C ILE A 494 4.17 19.04 10.92
N LEU A 495 4.83 20.21 11.01
CA LEU A 495 4.85 21.19 9.92
C LEU A 495 5.46 20.61 8.63
N VAL A 496 6.58 19.88 8.75
CA VAL A 496 7.25 19.24 7.61
C VAL A 496 6.36 18.16 6.98
N VAL A 497 5.74 17.29 7.79
CA VAL A 497 4.85 16.23 7.31
C VAL A 497 3.60 16.83 6.64
N LEU A 498 3.03 17.90 7.20
CA LEU A 498 1.90 18.60 6.58
C LEU A 498 2.29 19.25 5.25
N MET A 499 3.44 19.91 5.19
CA MET A 499 3.96 20.51 3.94
C MET A 499 4.23 19.44 2.88
N LEU A 500 4.90 18.36 3.25
CA LEU A 500 5.17 17.23 2.35
C LEU A 500 3.86 16.59 1.88
N GLY A 501 2.92 16.35 2.80
CA GLY A 501 1.60 15.81 2.49
C GLY A 501 0.84 16.67 1.48
N LEU A 502 0.84 18.00 1.67
CA LEU A 502 0.22 18.93 0.72
C LEU A 502 0.89 18.88 -0.65
N ILE A 503 2.22 18.88 -0.70
CA ILE A 503 2.98 18.76 -1.96
C ILE A 503 2.64 17.46 -2.68
N LEU A 504 2.62 16.33 -1.96
CA LEU A 504 2.30 15.02 -2.52
C LEU A 504 0.85 14.96 -3.02
N ILE A 505 -0.11 15.51 -2.27
CA ILE A 505 -1.52 15.58 -2.70
C ILE A 505 -1.63 16.39 -4.00
N VAL A 506 -1.05 17.59 -4.06
CA VAL A 506 -1.09 18.42 -5.27
C VAL A 506 -0.44 17.71 -6.45
N ARG A 507 0.77 17.15 -6.25
CA ARG A 507 1.50 16.41 -7.28
C ARG A 507 0.71 15.20 -7.78
N ASP A 508 0.11 14.43 -6.87
CA ASP A 508 -0.67 13.25 -7.23
C ASP A 508 -1.95 13.63 -7.98
N THR A 509 -2.66 14.67 -7.51
CA THR A 509 -3.86 15.18 -8.18
C THR A 509 -3.55 15.68 -9.59
N LEU A 510 -2.44 16.41 -9.79
CA LEU A 510 -2.00 16.86 -11.12
C LEU A 510 -1.59 15.70 -12.04
N ASN A 511 -1.22 14.55 -11.47
CA ASN A 511 -0.82 13.38 -12.23
C ASN A 511 -1.99 12.47 -12.64
N LEU A 512 -3.20 12.72 -12.15
CA LEU A 512 -4.39 11.96 -12.53
C LEU A 512 -4.75 12.21 -14.00
N ASP A 513 -5.08 11.16 -14.74
CA ASP A 513 -5.28 11.22 -16.20
C ASP A 513 -6.40 12.20 -16.59
N PHE A 514 -7.51 12.22 -15.85
CA PHE A 514 -8.60 13.19 -16.04
C PHE A 514 -8.14 14.66 -15.87
N VAL A 515 -7.20 14.93 -14.96
CA VAL A 515 -6.68 16.29 -14.74
C VAL A 515 -5.72 16.68 -15.87
N LYS A 516 -4.93 15.73 -16.38
CA LYS A 516 -4.06 15.93 -17.55
C LYS A 516 -4.85 16.13 -18.84
N GLU A 517 -6.06 15.59 -18.95
CA GLU A 517 -6.93 15.82 -20.11
C GLU A 517 -7.58 17.22 -20.10
N ILE A 518 -7.67 17.86 -18.93
CA ILE A 518 -8.26 19.21 -18.75
C ILE A 518 -7.20 20.32 -18.86
N LEU A 519 -5.97 20.06 -18.42
CA LEU A 519 -4.82 20.97 -18.49
C LEU A 519 -4.15 20.93 -19.86
#